data_AF-A0A942P8G7-F1
#
_entry.id   AF-A0A942P8G7-F1
#
_cell.length_a   1.000
_cell.length_b   1.000
_cell.length_c   1.000
_cell.angle_alpha   90.00
_cell.angle_beta   90.00
_cell.angle_gamma   90.00
#
_symmetry.space_group_name_H-M   'P 1'
#
loop_
_entity.id
_entity.type
_entity.pdbx_description
1 polymer ?
#
loop_
_entity_poly.entity_id
_entity_poly.type
_entity_poly.pdbx_seq_one_letter_code
_entity_poly.pdbx_strand_id
1 'polypeptide(L)'
;MLEPAQKYDAEVKLRLIPDIIPGWKTIVTLISITVLFGLSIWWLNKNPALQGLWNNFIIDKRVPASFCEQIHINSPVRQPVNTFSNIVYLLTAVIILSGVWKSRHANPKGHLSGGNIFSVLFSIVLLYVFLASTFYHASLIGPAHTLDYSAVFSFSLFPVMFFLYQWWLIRKKILLYKERRKSQIRFLLLFSAANIGLALLTPKGKEQMVALLLVLFFLVSAAITVIIEKHRHGANYLIYAIISVIAAAVCFEVDKYKIACDPKSIFQPHSLWNIFIGISAFWFSLYMRMEKSVESLIVKLGQ
;
A
#
# COMPACT_ATOMS: atom_id res chain seq x y z
N MET A 1 -27.74 4.90 -32.59
CA MET A 1 -27.65 3.45 -32.30
C MET A 1 -26.19 3.07 -32.36
N LEU A 2 -25.59 2.63 -31.25
CA LEU A 2 -24.21 2.15 -31.25
C LEU A 2 -24.13 0.82 -32.00
N GLU A 3 -23.06 0.61 -32.77
CA GLU A 3 -22.79 -0.70 -33.40
C GLU A 3 -22.73 -1.81 -32.34
N PRO A 4 -23.05 -3.07 -32.69
CA PRO A 4 -23.03 -4.20 -31.76
C PRO A 4 -21.72 -4.34 -30.98
N ALA A 5 -20.58 -4.07 -31.62
CA ALA A 5 -19.25 -4.07 -31.00
C ALA A 5 -19.07 -2.92 -29.99
N GLN A 6 -19.58 -1.73 -30.30
CA GLN A 6 -19.52 -0.57 -29.41
C GLN A 6 -20.48 -0.70 -28.21
N LYS A 7 -21.61 -1.38 -28.39
CA LYS A 7 -22.55 -1.69 -27.31
C LYS A 7 -21.95 -2.75 -26.35
N TYR A 8 -21.27 -3.75 -26.89
CA TYR A 8 -20.52 -4.73 -26.09
C TYR A 8 -19.37 -4.08 -25.33
N ASP A 9 -18.59 -3.21 -25.96
CA ASP A 9 -17.49 -2.48 -25.31
C ASP A 9 -18.00 -1.49 -24.25
N ALA A 10 -19.19 -0.89 -24.44
CA ALA A 10 -19.84 -0.04 -23.45
C ALA A 10 -20.42 -0.84 -22.26
N GLU A 11 -21.03 -2.00 -22.48
CA GLU A 11 -21.51 -2.88 -21.40
C GLU A 11 -20.36 -3.52 -20.63
N VAL A 12 -19.26 -3.86 -21.31
CA VAL A 12 -18.02 -4.32 -20.71
C VAL A 12 -17.36 -3.17 -19.95
N LYS A 13 -17.30 -1.94 -20.47
CA LYS A 13 -16.87 -0.75 -19.73
C LYS A 13 -17.75 -0.47 -18.51
N LEU A 14 -19.07 -0.64 -18.58
CA LEU A 14 -19.95 -0.45 -17.42
C LEU A 14 -19.80 -1.54 -16.36
N ARG A 15 -19.43 -2.77 -16.75
CA ARG A 15 -19.08 -3.85 -15.81
C ARG A 15 -17.61 -3.80 -15.33
N LEU A 16 -16.73 -3.15 -16.10
CA LEU A 16 -15.29 -2.97 -15.83
C LEU A 16 -14.94 -1.63 -15.19
N ILE A 17 -15.85 -0.64 -15.16
CA ILE A 17 -15.95 0.26 -14.02
C ILE A 17 -16.29 -0.70 -12.91
N PRO A 18 -15.34 -1.14 -12.08
CA PRO A 18 -15.70 -2.05 -11.03
C PRO A 18 -16.74 -1.32 -10.18
N ASP A 19 -17.51 -2.07 -9.40
CA ASP A 19 -18.15 -1.54 -8.19
C ASP A 19 -17.06 -1.02 -7.22
N ILE A 20 -16.22 -0.06 -7.66
CA ILE A 20 -15.21 0.70 -6.92
C ILE A 20 -15.92 1.74 -6.10
N ILE A 21 -17.08 2.24 -6.57
CA ILE A 21 -17.93 3.08 -5.74
C ILE A 21 -18.24 2.22 -4.52
N PRO A 22 -17.62 2.52 -3.36
CA PRO A 22 -17.87 1.74 -2.19
C PRO A 22 -19.37 1.91 -1.97
N GLY A 23 -20.11 0.80 -1.95
CA GLY A 23 -21.53 0.87 -1.66
C GLY A 23 -21.72 1.71 -0.39
N TRP A 24 -22.85 2.39 -0.23
CA TRP A 24 -23.08 3.30 0.90
C TRP A 24 -22.58 2.75 2.25
N LYS A 25 -22.81 1.45 2.50
CA LYS A 25 -22.30 0.73 3.67
C LYS A 25 -20.78 0.81 3.82
N THR A 26 -20.01 0.59 2.76
CA THR A 26 -18.55 0.70 2.78
C THR A 26 -18.10 2.13 3.04
N ILE A 27 -18.74 3.14 2.43
CA ILE A 27 -18.42 4.56 2.72
C ILE A 27 -18.62 4.86 4.20
N VAL A 28 -19.78 4.49 4.75
CA VAL A 28 -20.09 4.66 6.18
C VAL A 28 -19.05 3.96 7.04
N THR A 29 -18.70 2.71 6.74
CA THR A 29 -17.66 1.97 7.48
C THR A 29 -16.30 2.67 7.45
N LEU A 30 -15.87 3.17 6.29
CA LEU A 30 -14.57 3.85 6.16
C LEU A 30 -14.56 5.17 6.95
N ILE A 31 -15.65 5.95 6.90
CA ILE A 31 -15.81 7.16 7.71
C ILE A 31 -15.80 6.82 9.20
N SER A 32 -16.57 5.82 9.64
CA SER A 32 -16.60 5.39 11.04
C SER A 32 -15.22 4.96 11.54
N ILE A 33 -14.48 4.16 10.77
CA ILE A 33 -13.11 3.76 11.12
C ILE A 33 -12.20 4.99 11.26
N THR A 34 -12.32 5.95 10.35
CA THR A 34 -11.48 7.17 10.35
C THR A 34 -11.76 8.04 11.58
N VAL A 35 -13.05 8.27 11.87
CA VAL A 35 -13.49 9.06 13.04
C VAL A 35 -13.07 8.36 14.33
N LEU A 36 -13.31 7.05 14.45
CA LEU A 36 -12.92 6.28 15.64
C LEU A 36 -11.40 6.29 15.85
N PHE A 37 -10.60 6.23 14.79
CA PHE A 37 -9.15 6.29 14.89
C PHE A 37 -8.69 7.68 15.38
N GLY A 38 -9.22 8.76 14.82
CA GLY A 38 -8.94 10.12 15.28
C GLY A 38 -9.36 10.35 16.73
N LEU A 39 -10.56 9.88 17.12
CA LEU A 39 -11.04 9.95 18.50
C LEU A 39 -10.16 9.14 19.46
N SER A 40 -9.64 7.99 19.00
CA SER A 40 -8.73 7.16 19.79
C SER A 40 -7.41 7.89 20.06
N ILE A 41 -6.82 8.53 19.05
CA ILE A 41 -5.59 9.35 19.21
C ILE A 41 -5.86 10.49 20.20
N TRP A 42 -6.97 11.21 20.03
CA TRP A 42 -7.36 12.30 20.92
C TRP A 42 -7.54 11.82 22.36
N TRP A 43 -8.28 10.72 22.57
CA TRP A 43 -8.54 10.16 23.89
C TRP A 43 -7.25 9.69 24.58
N LEU A 44 -6.38 8.97 23.86
CA LEU A 44 -5.07 8.54 24.37
C LEU A 44 -4.25 9.74 24.84
N ASN A 45 -4.20 10.82 24.04
CA ASN A 45 -3.43 12.01 24.39
C ASN A 45 -4.03 12.85 25.52
N LYS A 46 -5.34 12.76 25.76
CA LYS A 46 -6.01 13.46 26.86
C LYS A 46 -6.03 12.68 28.16
N ASN A 47 -5.78 11.37 28.14
CA ASN A 47 -5.77 10.55 29.34
C ASN A 47 -4.50 10.83 30.20
N PRO A 48 -4.64 11.38 31.41
CA PRO A 48 -3.49 11.69 32.27
C PRO A 48 -2.72 10.43 32.72
N ALA A 49 -3.41 9.29 32.88
CA ALA A 49 -2.81 8.04 33.34
C ALA A 49 -1.83 7.44 32.32
N LEU A 50 -1.92 7.85 31.05
CA LEU A 50 -1.04 7.38 29.98
C LEU A 50 0.11 8.34 29.70
N GLN A 51 0.15 9.53 30.32
CA GLN A 51 1.24 10.47 30.07
C GLN A 51 2.57 9.89 30.57
N GLY A 52 3.62 10.09 29.77
CA GLY A 52 4.95 9.55 30.05
C GLY A 52 5.11 8.05 29.76
N LEU A 53 4.14 7.41 29.09
CA LEU A 53 4.17 5.99 28.71
C LEU A 53 5.51 5.54 28.12
N TRP A 54 6.14 6.41 27.33
CA TRP A 54 7.37 6.13 26.59
C TRP A 54 8.65 6.67 27.25
N ASN A 55 8.58 7.25 28.45
CA ASN A 55 9.72 7.99 29.04
C ASN A 55 10.91 7.09 29.41
N ASN A 56 10.65 5.81 29.68
CA ASN A 56 11.69 4.83 30.02
C ASN A 56 12.34 4.18 28.79
N PHE A 57 11.93 4.58 27.58
CA PHE A 57 12.45 4.04 26.33
C PHE A 57 13.45 4.99 25.68
N ILE A 58 14.46 4.42 25.03
CA ILE A 58 15.44 5.19 24.26
C ILE A 58 14.74 5.77 23.04
N ILE A 59 14.56 7.09 23.05
CA ILE A 59 14.11 7.86 21.90
C ILE A 59 15.14 7.70 20.79
N ASP A 60 14.68 7.46 19.58
CA ASP A 60 15.58 7.43 18.44
C ASP A 60 16.24 8.82 18.28
N LYS A 61 17.57 8.87 18.40
CA LYS A 61 18.37 10.11 18.41
C LYS A 61 18.21 10.94 17.12
N ARG A 62 17.64 10.37 16.06
CA ARG A 62 17.38 11.04 14.77
C ARG A 62 16.04 11.78 14.75
N VAL A 63 15.12 11.44 15.66
CA VAL A 63 13.72 11.92 15.70
C VAL A 63 13.56 13.44 15.72
N PRO A 64 14.29 14.23 16.54
CA PRO A 64 14.08 15.67 16.59
C PRO A 64 14.47 16.42 15.31
N ALA A 65 15.25 15.78 14.43
CA ALA A 65 15.70 16.35 13.16
C ALA A 65 14.97 15.77 11.94
N SER A 66 14.31 14.61 12.07
CA SER A 66 13.77 13.88 10.93
C SER A 66 12.46 14.45 10.39
N PHE A 67 11.49 14.82 11.25
CA PHE A 67 10.15 15.24 10.80
C PHE A 67 9.78 16.67 11.22
N CYS A 68 8.92 17.32 10.44
CA CYS A 68 8.50 18.69 10.72
C CYS A 68 7.57 18.80 11.95
N GLU A 69 6.67 17.82 12.13
CA GLU A 69 5.61 17.87 13.14
C GLU A 69 6.13 18.04 14.57
N GLN A 70 5.46 18.91 15.34
CA GLN A 70 5.71 19.11 16.76
C GLN A 70 5.62 17.79 17.55
N ILE A 71 6.64 17.54 18.37
CA ILE A 71 6.71 16.34 19.20
C ILE A 71 6.14 16.63 20.59
N HIS A 72 5.12 15.88 20.98
CA HIS A 72 4.51 15.93 22.31
C HIS A 72 5.12 14.86 23.23
N ILE A 73 6.31 15.12 23.79
CA ILE A 73 7.16 14.10 24.45
C ILE A 73 6.46 13.28 25.55
N ASN A 74 5.58 13.92 26.31
CA ASN A 74 4.85 13.33 27.43
C ASN A 74 3.57 12.61 26.98
N SER A 75 3.11 12.81 25.75
CA SER A 75 1.87 12.21 25.27
C SER A 75 2.09 10.79 24.73
N PRO A 76 1.10 9.88 24.87
CA PRO A 76 1.15 8.54 24.28
C PRO A 76 1.26 8.53 22.75
N VAL A 77 0.68 9.52 22.08
CA VAL A 77 0.86 9.74 20.65
C VAL A 77 1.66 11.02 20.47
N ARG A 78 2.97 10.86 20.26
CA ARG A 78 3.93 11.97 20.21
C ARG A 78 3.83 12.80 18.93
N GLN A 79 3.38 12.21 17.81
CA GLN A 79 3.13 12.89 16.53
C GLN A 79 1.71 12.60 16.00
N PRO A 80 0.67 13.26 16.53
CA PRO A 80 -0.73 12.96 16.22
C PRO A 80 -1.11 13.01 14.72
N VAL A 81 -0.58 13.97 13.97
CA VAL A 81 -0.93 14.20 12.56
C VAL A 81 -0.30 13.12 11.68
N ASN A 82 1.00 12.83 11.87
CA ASN A 82 1.68 11.74 11.19
C ASN A 82 1.11 10.37 11.61
N THR A 83 0.74 10.18 12.88
CA THR A 83 0.04 8.97 13.31
C THR A 83 -1.32 8.84 12.63
N PHE A 84 -2.12 9.91 12.58
CA PHE A 84 -3.45 9.89 11.97
C PHE A 84 -3.39 9.61 10.48
N SER A 85 -2.46 10.22 9.74
CA SER A 85 -2.36 10.07 8.28
C SER A 85 -2.13 8.63 7.81
N ASN A 86 -1.58 7.76 8.67
CA ASN A 86 -1.44 6.33 8.40
C ASN A 86 -2.79 5.61 8.18
N ILE A 87 -3.91 6.20 8.60
CA ILE A 87 -5.25 5.63 8.43
C ILE A 87 -5.53 5.23 6.98
N VAL A 88 -4.97 5.95 6.01
CA VAL A 88 -5.12 5.67 4.58
C VAL A 88 -4.70 4.23 4.22
N TYR A 89 -3.68 3.67 4.88
CA TYR A 89 -3.24 2.31 4.65
C TYR A 89 -4.28 1.29 5.11
N LEU A 90 -4.87 1.52 6.28
CA LEU A 90 -5.95 0.69 6.81
C LEU A 90 -7.19 0.76 5.91
N LEU A 91 -7.59 1.97 5.49
CA LEU A 91 -8.74 2.15 4.60
C LEU A 91 -8.53 1.41 3.27
N THR A 92 -7.36 1.58 2.64
CA THR A 92 -7.02 0.87 1.40
C THR A 92 -7.02 -0.64 1.59
N ALA A 93 -6.46 -1.16 2.69
CA ALA A 93 -6.49 -2.60 3.00
C ALA A 93 -7.92 -3.12 3.16
N VAL A 94 -8.79 -2.40 3.87
CA VAL A 94 -10.22 -2.75 4.04
C VAL A 94 -10.95 -2.78 2.70
N ILE A 95 -10.71 -1.81 1.81
CA ILE A 95 -11.28 -1.78 0.46
C ILE A 95 -10.82 -3.02 -0.34
N ILE A 96 -9.53 -3.35 -0.27
CA ILE A 96 -8.99 -4.49 -1.01
C ILE A 96 -9.60 -5.81 -0.52
N LEU A 97 -9.61 -6.03 0.80
CA LEU A 97 -10.15 -7.23 1.43
C LEU A 97 -11.66 -7.37 1.22
N SER A 98 -12.41 -6.28 1.30
CA SER A 98 -13.86 -6.27 1.04
C SER A 98 -14.17 -6.73 -0.40
N GLY A 99 -13.37 -6.27 -1.37
CA GLY A 99 -13.52 -6.72 -2.76
C GLY A 99 -13.15 -8.19 -2.95
N VAL A 100 -12.10 -8.69 -2.27
CA VAL A 100 -11.74 -10.12 -2.27
C VAL A 100 -12.88 -10.96 -1.67
N TRP A 101 -13.47 -10.50 -0.56
CA TRP A 101 -14.58 -11.16 0.11
C TRP A 101 -15.81 -11.26 -0.80
N LYS A 102 -16.24 -10.14 -1.41
CA LYS A 102 -17.38 -10.10 -2.34
C LYS A 102 -17.16 -11.02 -3.54
N SER A 103 -15.96 -11.01 -4.13
CA SER A 103 -15.61 -11.88 -5.26
C SER A 103 -15.69 -13.37 -4.89
N ARG A 104 -15.24 -13.75 -3.69
CA ARG A 104 -15.33 -15.14 -3.21
C ARG A 104 -16.77 -15.61 -2.99
N HIS A 105 -17.64 -14.75 -2.47
CA HIS A 105 -19.05 -15.07 -2.23
C HIS A 105 -19.87 -15.17 -3.51
N ALA A 106 -19.54 -14.35 -4.52
CA ALA A 106 -20.20 -14.42 -5.82
C ALA A 106 -19.85 -15.69 -6.62
N ASN A 107 -18.73 -16.36 -6.32
CA ASN A 107 -18.32 -17.57 -7.04
C ASN A 107 -17.70 -18.62 -6.09
N PRO A 108 -18.52 -19.26 -5.23
CA PRO A 108 -18.04 -20.15 -4.16
C PRO A 108 -17.44 -21.47 -4.66
N LYS A 109 -17.80 -21.91 -5.88
CA LYS A 109 -17.26 -23.13 -6.52
C LYS A 109 -15.98 -22.86 -7.33
N GLY A 110 -15.63 -21.59 -7.56
CA GLY A 110 -14.37 -21.22 -8.18
C GLY A 110 -13.23 -21.47 -7.20
N HIS A 111 -12.54 -22.61 -7.36
CA HIS A 111 -11.25 -22.90 -6.73
C HIS A 111 -10.44 -21.62 -6.67
N LEU A 112 -10.07 -21.17 -5.45
CA LEU A 112 -9.36 -19.93 -5.13
C LEU A 112 -8.57 -19.45 -6.36
N SER A 113 -9.20 -18.63 -7.20
CA SER A 113 -8.60 -18.27 -8.49
C SER A 113 -7.28 -17.61 -8.12
N GLY A 114 -6.17 -18.09 -8.71
CA GLY A 114 -4.80 -17.80 -8.27
C GLY A 114 -4.47 -16.31 -8.14
N GLY A 115 -5.34 -15.40 -8.59
CA GLY A 115 -5.24 -13.96 -8.37
C GLY A 115 -5.58 -13.45 -6.96
N ASN A 116 -6.22 -14.20 -6.06
CA ASN A 116 -6.58 -13.66 -4.74
C ASN A 116 -5.41 -13.58 -3.74
N ILE A 117 -4.38 -14.41 -3.89
CA ILE A 117 -3.30 -14.48 -2.91
C ILE A 117 -2.46 -13.19 -2.88
N PHE A 118 -2.18 -12.59 -4.03
CA PHE A 118 -1.42 -11.33 -4.10
C PHE A 118 -2.24 -10.16 -3.55
N SER A 119 -3.55 -10.09 -3.80
CA SER A 119 -4.39 -9.04 -3.22
C SER A 119 -4.49 -9.17 -1.69
N VAL A 120 -4.57 -10.40 -1.16
CA VAL A 120 -4.54 -10.65 0.28
C VAL A 120 -3.17 -10.29 0.86
N LEU A 121 -2.07 -10.75 0.25
CA LEU A 121 -0.72 -10.40 0.70
C LEU A 121 -0.50 -8.88 0.69
N PHE A 122 -0.92 -8.18 -0.37
CA PHE A 122 -0.80 -6.73 -0.43
C PHE A 122 -1.59 -6.04 0.68
N SER A 123 -2.78 -6.55 1.00
CA SER A 123 -3.57 -6.04 2.13
C SER A 123 -2.86 -6.27 3.46
N ILE A 124 -2.21 -7.43 3.65
CA ILE A 124 -1.38 -7.71 4.83
C ILE A 124 -0.20 -6.73 4.91
N VAL A 125 0.48 -6.47 3.79
CA VAL A 125 1.56 -5.48 3.72
C VAL A 125 1.07 -4.08 4.11
N LEU A 126 -0.11 -3.65 3.63
CA LEU A 126 -0.69 -2.36 4.01
C LEU A 126 -1.08 -2.29 5.49
N LEU A 127 -1.65 -3.37 6.04
CA LEU A 127 -1.92 -3.44 7.49
C LEU A 127 -0.62 -3.41 8.30
N TYR A 128 0.44 -4.03 7.79
CA TYR A 128 1.74 -3.98 8.43
C TYR A 128 2.31 -2.56 8.46
N VAL A 129 2.27 -1.83 7.34
CA VAL A 129 2.65 -0.41 7.29
C VAL A 129 1.81 0.43 8.23
N PHE A 130 0.48 0.24 8.21
CA PHE A 130 -0.42 0.95 9.13
C PHE A 130 0.01 0.78 10.59
N LEU A 131 0.18 -0.46 11.04
CA LEU A 131 0.51 -0.76 12.43
C LEU A 131 1.91 -0.29 12.81
N ALA A 132 2.91 -0.57 11.97
CA ALA A 132 4.30 -0.22 12.25
C ALA A 132 4.51 1.30 12.26
N SER A 133 3.95 2.01 11.28
CA SER A 133 4.08 3.47 11.18
C SER A 133 3.27 4.21 12.25
N THR A 134 2.05 3.73 12.55
CA THR A 134 1.26 4.24 13.68
C THR A 134 2.03 4.08 14.99
N PHE A 135 2.61 2.90 15.22
CA PHE A 135 3.39 2.63 16.42
C PHE A 135 4.64 3.51 16.50
N TYR A 136 5.35 3.69 15.39
CA TYR A 136 6.52 4.56 15.36
C TYR A 136 6.16 6.02 15.64
N HIS A 137 5.21 6.62 14.91
CA HIS A 137 4.85 8.02 15.14
C HIS A 137 4.20 8.27 16.51
N ALA A 138 3.55 7.26 17.09
CA ALA A 138 3.04 7.36 18.45
C ALA A 138 4.17 7.35 19.49
N SER A 139 5.15 6.47 19.35
CA SER A 139 6.16 6.18 20.40
C SER A 139 7.51 6.87 20.19
N LEU A 140 7.97 7.02 18.95
CA LEU A 140 9.29 7.53 18.54
C LEU A 140 10.48 6.78 19.16
N ILE A 141 10.31 5.50 19.45
CA ILE A 141 11.36 4.64 20.03
C ILE A 141 12.10 3.86 18.94
N GLY A 142 13.37 3.51 19.21
CA GLY A 142 14.24 2.83 18.24
C GLY A 142 13.66 1.53 17.63
N PRO A 143 13.10 0.58 18.41
CA PRO A 143 12.49 -0.62 17.84
C PRO A 143 11.31 -0.34 16.92
N ALA A 144 10.49 0.67 17.24
CA ALA A 144 9.37 1.07 16.41
C ALA A 144 9.83 1.67 15.08
N HIS A 145 10.92 2.44 15.10
CA HIS A 145 11.56 2.98 13.89
C HIS A 145 12.05 1.87 12.94
N THR A 146 12.72 0.83 13.49
CA THR A 146 13.14 -0.32 12.68
C THR A 146 11.95 -1.08 12.09
N LEU A 147 10.89 -1.24 12.87
CA LEU A 147 9.66 -1.89 12.41
C LEU A 147 9.01 -1.10 11.27
N ASP A 148 8.88 0.22 11.40
CA ASP A 148 8.32 1.11 10.38
C ASP A 148 9.08 1.02 9.06
N TYR A 149 10.41 1.14 9.08
CA TYR A 149 11.22 0.99 7.86
C TYR A 149 11.08 -0.39 7.23
N SER A 150 11.02 -1.47 8.02
CA SER A 150 10.81 -2.81 7.46
C SER A 150 9.44 -2.98 6.79
N ALA A 151 8.41 -2.25 7.26
CA ALA A 151 7.11 -2.21 6.61
C ALA A 151 7.15 -1.40 5.31
N VAL A 152 7.86 -0.26 5.29
CA VAL A 152 8.14 0.51 4.06
C VAL A 152 8.88 -0.34 3.03
N PHE A 153 9.88 -1.12 3.44
CA PHE A 153 10.57 -2.06 2.55
C PHE A 153 9.60 -3.09 1.94
N SER A 154 8.73 -3.66 2.77
CA SER A 154 7.70 -4.62 2.32
C SER A 154 6.76 -4.00 1.30
N PHE A 155 6.32 -2.77 1.56
CA PHE A 155 5.45 -2.03 0.65
C PHE A 155 6.11 -1.76 -0.70
N SER A 156 7.33 -1.21 -0.70
CA SER A 156 8.04 -0.86 -1.94
C SER A 156 8.47 -2.09 -2.73
N LEU A 157 8.80 -3.19 -2.06
CA LEU A 157 9.24 -4.43 -2.72
C LEU A 157 8.06 -5.21 -3.33
N PHE A 158 6.84 -5.08 -2.79
CA PHE A 158 5.70 -5.86 -3.24
C PHE A 158 5.35 -5.64 -4.73
N PRO A 159 5.23 -4.40 -5.24
CA PRO A 159 5.00 -4.15 -6.67
C PRO A 159 6.09 -4.76 -7.55
N VAL A 160 7.36 -4.64 -7.15
CA VAL A 160 8.51 -5.22 -7.88
C VAL A 160 8.34 -6.74 -8.01
N MET A 161 8.05 -7.43 -6.90
CA MET A 161 7.78 -8.87 -6.91
C MET A 161 6.59 -9.19 -7.82
N PHE A 162 5.51 -8.41 -7.75
CA PHE A 162 4.33 -8.61 -8.58
C PHE A 162 4.65 -8.48 -10.07
N PHE A 163 5.37 -7.43 -10.49
CA PHE A 163 5.77 -7.25 -11.89
C PHE A 163 6.70 -8.36 -12.37
N LEU A 164 7.70 -8.74 -11.57
CA LEU A 164 8.59 -9.85 -11.91
C LEU A 164 7.82 -11.17 -12.10
N TYR A 165 6.82 -11.43 -11.24
CA TYR A 165 5.92 -12.56 -11.41
C TYR A 165 5.13 -12.48 -12.72
N GLN A 166 4.56 -11.31 -13.05
CA GLN A 166 3.81 -11.11 -14.29
C GLN A 166 4.69 -11.29 -15.54
N TRP A 167 5.86 -10.66 -15.57
CA TRP A 167 6.81 -10.80 -16.68
C TRP A 167 7.27 -12.25 -16.86
N TRP A 168 7.45 -12.98 -15.77
CA TRP A 168 7.73 -14.42 -15.81
C TRP A 168 6.59 -15.22 -16.47
N LEU A 169 5.33 -14.92 -16.12
CA LEU A 169 4.17 -15.56 -16.74
C LEU A 169 4.09 -15.27 -18.24
N ILE A 170 4.26 -14.01 -18.65
CA ILE A 170 4.21 -13.58 -20.06
C ILE A 170 5.24 -14.36 -20.90
N ARG A 171 6.46 -14.55 -20.38
CA ARG A 171 7.50 -15.31 -21.09
C ARG A 171 7.18 -16.79 -21.27
N LYS A 172 6.37 -17.39 -20.40
CA LYS A 172 6.10 -18.84 -20.42
C LYS A 172 4.93 -19.25 -21.32
N LYS A 173 4.21 -18.30 -21.94
CA LYS A 173 3.10 -18.46 -22.91
C LYS A 173 1.90 -19.31 -22.46
N ILE A 174 2.09 -20.54 -21.98
CA ILE A 174 1.06 -21.41 -21.39
C ILE A 174 1.69 -22.15 -20.21
N LEU A 175 1.12 -21.97 -19.01
CA LEU A 175 1.49 -22.73 -17.82
C LEU A 175 0.30 -23.55 -17.34
N LEU A 176 0.54 -24.82 -17.03
CA LEU A 176 -0.44 -25.64 -16.33
C LEU A 176 -0.76 -25.02 -14.97
N TYR A 177 -1.99 -25.20 -14.47
CA TYR A 177 -2.44 -24.65 -13.18
C TYR A 177 -1.47 -24.98 -12.03
N LYS A 178 -0.96 -26.22 -11.98
CA LYS A 178 0.00 -26.69 -10.97
C LYS A 178 1.34 -25.93 -11.04
N GLU A 179 1.83 -25.64 -12.23
CA GLU A 179 3.08 -24.91 -12.45
C GLU A 179 2.93 -23.44 -12.07
N ARG A 180 1.78 -22.85 -12.39
CA ARG A 180 1.45 -21.48 -11.98
C ARG A 180 1.44 -21.35 -10.45
N ARG A 181 0.78 -22.27 -9.73
CA ARG A 181 0.75 -22.28 -8.27
C ARG A 181 2.15 -22.46 -7.68
N LYS A 182 2.97 -23.35 -8.25
CA LYS A 182 4.39 -23.51 -7.86
C LYS A 182 5.16 -22.20 -8.07
N SER A 183 4.93 -21.50 -9.18
CA SER A 183 5.57 -20.21 -9.43
C SER A 183 5.14 -19.15 -8.41
N GLN A 184 3.85 -19.06 -8.09
CA GLN A 184 3.34 -18.15 -7.07
C GLN A 184 4.03 -18.38 -5.73
N ILE A 185 4.06 -19.63 -5.25
CA ILE A 185 4.72 -19.98 -3.99
C ILE A 185 6.20 -19.59 -4.01
N ARG A 186 6.92 -19.82 -5.12
CA ARG A 186 8.32 -19.40 -5.24
C ARG A 186 8.48 -17.89 -5.08
N PHE A 187 7.67 -17.09 -5.78
CA PHE A 187 7.75 -15.62 -5.66
C PHE A 187 7.37 -15.12 -4.27
N LEU A 188 6.40 -15.76 -3.61
CA LEU A 188 6.04 -15.44 -2.22
C LEU A 188 7.18 -15.75 -1.25
N LEU A 189 7.83 -16.91 -1.39
CA LEU A 189 8.99 -17.27 -0.57
C LEU A 189 10.17 -16.32 -0.79
N LEU A 190 10.45 -15.94 -2.05
CA LEU A 190 11.49 -14.96 -2.38
C LEU A 190 11.17 -13.59 -1.77
N PHE A 191 9.91 -13.14 -1.85
CA PHE A 191 9.48 -11.90 -1.22
C PHE A 191 9.64 -11.94 0.30
N SER A 192 9.21 -13.02 0.96
CA SER A 192 9.39 -13.18 2.41
C SER A 192 10.86 -13.20 2.81
N ALA A 193 11.70 -13.96 2.10
CA ALA A 193 13.14 -14.03 2.35
C ALA A 193 13.82 -12.67 2.15
N ALA A 194 13.45 -11.93 1.10
CA ALA A 194 13.97 -10.60 0.84
C ALA A 194 13.56 -9.60 1.93
N ASN A 195 12.32 -9.64 2.43
CA ASN A 195 11.89 -8.79 3.54
C ASN A 195 12.63 -9.09 4.83
N ILE A 196 12.81 -10.36 5.16
CA ILE A 196 13.60 -10.77 6.34
C ILE A 196 15.05 -10.32 6.17
N GLY A 197 15.64 -10.53 4.99
CA GLY A 197 16.99 -10.08 4.66
C GLY A 197 17.14 -8.57 4.80
N LEU A 198 16.23 -7.77 4.24
CA LEU A 198 16.24 -6.32 4.36
C LEU A 198 16.06 -5.86 5.81
N ALA A 199 15.16 -6.49 6.58
CA ALA A 199 14.94 -6.13 7.98
C ALA A 199 16.15 -6.43 8.88
N LEU A 200 16.87 -7.54 8.63
CA LEU A 200 17.99 -7.98 9.47
C LEU A 200 19.35 -7.43 9.03
N LEU A 201 19.55 -7.22 7.72
CA LEU A 201 20.87 -6.91 7.15
C LEU A 201 21.04 -5.43 6.80
N THR A 202 19.99 -4.62 6.82
CA THR A 202 20.11 -3.18 6.56
C THR A 202 20.97 -2.52 7.64
N PRO A 203 22.11 -1.89 7.28
CA PRO A 203 22.95 -1.23 8.27
C PRO A 203 22.21 -0.08 8.95
N LYS A 204 22.37 0.04 10.28
CA LYS A 204 21.83 1.16 11.05
C LYS A 204 22.32 2.47 10.45
N GLY A 205 21.42 3.38 10.10
CA GLY A 205 21.80 4.64 9.43
C GLY A 205 21.53 4.68 7.93
N LYS A 206 21.29 3.52 7.30
CA LYS A 206 21.11 3.40 5.86
C LYS A 206 19.68 3.06 5.46
N GLU A 207 18.76 2.98 6.42
CA GLU A 207 17.37 2.56 6.21
C GLU A 207 16.65 3.44 5.17
N GLN A 208 16.78 4.76 5.29
CA GLN A 208 16.23 5.72 4.34
C GLN A 208 16.78 5.54 2.92
N MET A 209 18.09 5.31 2.78
CA MET A 209 18.72 5.11 1.47
C MET A 209 18.19 3.83 0.81
N VAL A 210 18.06 2.75 1.58
CA VAL A 210 17.48 1.48 1.11
C VAL A 210 16.02 1.67 0.70
N ALA A 211 15.23 2.40 1.49
CA ALA A 211 13.83 2.70 1.16
C ALA A 211 13.72 3.46 -0.18
N LEU A 212 14.52 4.51 -0.39
CA LEU A 212 14.53 5.27 -1.63
C LEU A 212 14.95 4.42 -2.84
N LEU A 213 15.93 3.53 -2.68
CA LEU A 213 16.33 2.59 -3.74
C LEU A 213 15.19 1.61 -4.09
N LEU A 214 14.46 1.11 -3.10
CA LEU A 214 13.30 0.23 -3.34
C LEU A 214 12.15 0.98 -4.02
N VAL A 215 11.89 2.24 -3.63
CA VAL A 215 10.93 3.10 -4.31
C VAL A 215 11.35 3.34 -5.77
N LEU A 216 12.64 3.59 -6.02
CA LEU A 216 13.15 3.72 -7.38
C LEU A 216 12.96 2.42 -8.18
N PHE A 217 13.25 1.25 -7.61
CA PHE A 217 12.99 -0.03 -8.27
C PHE A 217 11.51 -0.24 -8.56
N PHE A 218 10.61 0.16 -7.65
CA PHE A 218 9.19 0.18 -7.93
C PHE A 218 8.87 1.07 -9.13
N LEU A 219 9.32 2.33 -9.14
CA LEU A 219 9.04 3.26 -10.24
C LEU A 219 9.56 2.74 -11.59
N VAL A 220 10.80 2.24 -11.63
CA VAL A 220 11.41 1.68 -12.85
C VAL A 220 10.64 0.45 -13.34
N SER A 221 10.32 -0.49 -12.46
CA SER A 221 9.56 -1.69 -12.84
C SER A 221 8.13 -1.38 -13.27
N ALA A 222 7.49 -0.39 -12.63
CA ALA A 222 6.19 0.11 -13.04
C ALA A 222 6.26 0.76 -14.44
N ALA A 223 7.25 1.61 -14.71
CA ALA A 223 7.43 2.25 -16.02
C ALA A 223 7.69 1.24 -17.13
N ILE A 224 8.57 0.24 -16.89
CA ILE A 224 8.81 -0.86 -17.83
C ILE A 224 7.50 -1.61 -18.10
N THR A 225 6.71 -1.89 -17.06
CA THR A 225 5.42 -2.58 -17.21
C THR A 225 4.45 -1.77 -18.05
N VAL A 226 4.34 -0.45 -17.83
CA VAL A 226 3.52 0.44 -18.68
C VAL A 226 3.97 0.39 -20.15
N ILE A 227 5.27 0.30 -20.42
CA ILE A 227 5.79 0.21 -21.80
C ILE A 227 5.47 -1.14 -22.43
N ILE A 228 5.71 -2.25 -21.71
CA ILE A 228 5.42 -3.61 -22.19
C ILE A 228 3.91 -3.78 -22.45
N GLU A 229 3.08 -3.18 -21.60
CA GLU A 229 1.63 -3.34 -21.60
C GLU A 229 0.88 -2.12 -22.13
N LYS A 230 1.52 -1.28 -22.96
CA LYS A 230 1.04 0.05 -23.38
C LYS A 230 -0.41 0.10 -23.88
N HIS A 231 -0.91 -1.00 -24.46
CA HIS A 231 -2.25 -1.11 -25.02
C HIS A 231 -3.22 -1.96 -24.19
N ARG A 232 -2.85 -2.38 -22.96
CA ARG A 232 -3.72 -3.15 -22.08
C ARG A 232 -4.65 -2.26 -21.27
N HIS A 233 -5.89 -2.74 -21.14
CA HIS A 233 -6.90 -2.15 -20.26
C HIS A 233 -6.41 -2.20 -18.81
N GLY A 234 -6.13 -1.04 -18.21
CA GLY A 234 -5.67 -0.92 -16.82
C GLY A 234 -4.32 -0.21 -16.63
N ALA A 235 -3.56 0.03 -17.71
CA ALA A 235 -2.28 0.75 -17.64
C ALA A 235 -2.40 2.16 -17.04
N ASN A 236 -3.55 2.83 -17.23
CA ASN A 236 -3.82 4.14 -16.62
C ASN A 236 -3.78 4.09 -15.08
N TYR A 237 -4.26 3.02 -14.46
CA TYR A 237 -4.20 2.88 -13.00
C TYR A 237 -2.74 2.79 -12.51
N LEU A 238 -1.88 2.12 -13.27
CA LEU A 238 -0.46 2.07 -12.96
C LEU A 238 0.20 3.44 -13.12
N ILE A 239 -0.18 4.22 -14.13
CA ILE A 239 0.27 5.62 -14.28
C ILE A 239 -0.15 6.47 -13.08
N TYR A 240 -1.39 6.36 -12.61
CA TYR A 240 -1.85 7.07 -11.41
C TYR A 240 -1.09 6.65 -10.15
N ALA A 241 -0.76 5.36 -10.02
CA ALA A 241 0.08 4.87 -8.94
C ALA A 241 1.50 5.47 -8.97
N ILE A 242 2.12 5.56 -10.16
CA ILE A 242 3.43 6.18 -10.39
C ILE A 242 3.40 7.67 -10.00
N ILE A 243 2.42 8.44 -10.51
CA ILE A 243 2.27 9.87 -10.21
C ILE A 243 2.14 10.08 -8.70
N SER A 244 1.35 9.23 -8.03
CA SER A 244 1.15 9.31 -6.58
C SER A 244 2.44 9.03 -5.79
N VAL A 245 3.25 8.05 -6.21
CA VAL A 245 4.55 7.78 -5.55
C VAL A 245 5.55 8.90 -5.76
N ILE A 246 5.57 9.51 -6.96
CA ILE A 246 6.42 10.68 -7.22
C ILE A 246 6.00 11.85 -6.31
N ALA A 247 4.69 12.12 -6.22
CA ALA A 247 4.16 13.15 -5.33
C ALA A 247 4.53 12.88 -3.85
N ALA A 248 4.42 11.62 -3.41
CA ALA A 248 4.89 11.22 -2.09
C ALA A 248 6.37 11.55 -1.91
N ALA A 249 7.26 11.05 -2.79
CA ALA A 249 8.70 11.27 -2.70
C ALA A 249 9.08 12.75 -2.63
N VAL A 250 8.39 13.61 -3.38
CA VAL A 250 8.55 15.07 -3.26
C VAL A 250 8.17 15.55 -1.86
N CYS A 251 7.01 15.15 -1.33
CA CYS A 251 6.60 15.51 0.04
C CYS A 251 7.60 15.06 1.11
N PHE A 252 8.22 13.89 0.94
CA PHE A 252 9.23 13.39 1.88
C PHE A 252 10.54 14.19 1.83
N GLU A 253 11.04 14.55 0.65
CA GLU A 253 12.23 15.42 0.56
C GLU A 253 11.93 16.84 1.08
N VAL A 254 10.72 17.37 0.83
CA VAL A 254 10.26 18.65 1.41
C VAL A 254 10.28 18.58 2.94
N ASP A 255 9.77 17.50 3.54
CA ASP A 255 9.78 17.31 4.99
C ASP A 255 11.20 17.21 5.56
N LYS A 256 12.06 16.45 4.89
CA LYS A 256 13.46 16.23 5.27
C LYS A 256 14.26 17.53 5.29
N TYR A 257 14.10 18.38 4.28
CA TYR A 257 14.78 19.68 4.20
C TYR A 257 14.03 20.80 4.93
N LYS A 258 12.91 20.49 5.60
CA LYS A 258 12.08 21.46 6.35
C LYS A 258 11.59 22.63 5.50
N ILE A 259 11.41 22.42 4.20
CA ILE A 259 10.92 23.45 3.28
C ILE A 259 9.45 23.71 3.63
N ALA A 260 9.11 24.97 3.95
CA ALA A 260 7.77 25.36 4.40
C ALA A 260 7.25 24.58 5.62
N CYS A 261 8.16 24.23 6.55
CA CYS A 261 7.81 23.52 7.78
C CYS A 261 7.14 24.46 8.81
N ASP A 262 5.88 24.18 9.13
CA ASP A 262 5.21 24.68 10.33
C ASP A 262 4.93 23.49 11.27
N PRO A 263 5.65 23.36 12.40
CA PRO A 263 5.49 22.25 13.33
C PRO A 263 4.09 22.11 13.93
N LYS A 264 3.30 23.20 13.96
CA LYS A 264 1.95 23.20 14.53
C LYS A 264 0.85 23.00 13.49
N SER A 265 1.21 22.99 12.21
CA SER A 265 0.26 22.82 11.13
C SER A 265 -0.34 21.43 11.14
N ILE A 266 -1.62 21.34 10.79
CA ILE A 266 -2.29 20.05 10.49
C ILE A 266 -1.85 19.49 9.14
N PHE A 267 -1.22 20.31 8.29
CA PHE A 267 -0.67 19.92 7.00
C PHE A 267 0.82 19.69 7.15
N GLN A 268 1.18 18.46 7.53
CA GLN A 268 2.57 18.02 7.62
C GLN A 268 3.00 17.38 6.30
N PRO A 269 4.13 17.78 5.69
CA PRO A 269 4.61 17.17 4.45
C PRO A 269 4.80 15.65 4.57
N HIS A 270 5.27 15.16 5.72
CA HIS A 270 5.33 13.71 5.99
C HIS A 270 3.94 13.02 6.04
N SER A 271 2.92 13.72 6.53
CA SER A 271 1.55 13.20 6.48
C SER A 271 1.00 13.12 5.05
N LEU A 272 1.38 14.08 4.19
CA LEU A 272 1.05 14.02 2.76
C LEU A 272 1.76 12.86 2.06
N TRP A 273 3.00 12.54 2.44
CA TRP A 273 3.69 11.32 1.99
C TRP A 273 2.80 10.09 2.26
N ASN A 274 2.29 9.92 3.49
CA ASN A 274 1.45 8.78 3.84
C ASN A 274 0.19 8.71 2.96
N ILE A 275 -0.50 9.84 2.79
CA ILE A 275 -1.70 9.95 1.97
C ILE A 275 -1.42 9.53 0.52
N PHE A 276 -0.37 10.08 -0.09
CA PHE A 276 -0.03 9.76 -1.48
C PHE A 276 0.44 8.32 -1.68
N ILE A 277 1.16 7.72 -0.72
CA ILE A 277 1.49 6.29 -0.77
C ILE A 277 0.21 5.44 -0.66
N GLY A 278 -0.72 5.80 0.22
CA GLY A 278 -2.01 5.11 0.33
C GLY A 278 -2.86 5.20 -0.94
N ILE A 279 -2.87 6.36 -1.60
CA ILE A 279 -3.52 6.56 -2.90
C ILE A 279 -2.83 5.73 -3.99
N SER A 280 -1.49 5.71 -4.01
CA SER A 280 -0.74 4.87 -4.94
C SER A 280 -1.09 3.39 -4.76
N ALA A 281 -1.16 2.93 -3.52
CA ALA A 281 -1.54 1.56 -3.19
C ALA A 281 -2.95 1.22 -3.70
N PHE A 282 -3.90 2.16 -3.54
CA PHE A 282 -5.25 1.99 -4.05
C PHE A 282 -5.25 1.81 -5.57
N TRP A 283 -4.61 2.72 -6.33
CA TRP A 283 -4.52 2.62 -7.79
C TRP A 283 -3.79 1.35 -8.24
N PHE A 284 -2.69 1.00 -7.58
CA PHE A 284 -1.96 -0.24 -7.85
C PHE A 284 -2.84 -1.47 -7.61
N SER A 285 -3.69 -1.46 -6.58
CA SER A 285 -4.64 -2.54 -6.32
C SER A 285 -5.69 -2.71 -7.42
N LEU A 286 -6.11 -1.60 -8.06
CA LEU A 286 -7.02 -1.63 -9.21
C LEU A 286 -6.31 -2.21 -10.44
N TYR A 287 -5.06 -1.80 -10.69
CA TYR A 287 -4.23 -2.40 -11.73
C TYR A 287 -4.12 -3.93 -11.55
N MET A 288 -3.78 -4.40 -10.35
CA MET A 288 -3.70 -5.84 -10.04
C MET A 288 -5.02 -6.61 -10.27
N ARG A 289 -6.18 -5.94 -10.14
CA ARG A 289 -7.49 -6.55 -10.35
C ARG A 289 -7.86 -6.65 -11.83
N MET A 290 -7.52 -5.65 -12.63
CA MET A 290 -7.84 -5.63 -14.06
C MET A 290 -7.15 -6.76 -14.83
N GLU A 291 -5.91 -7.09 -14.46
CA GLU A 291 -5.16 -8.20 -15.08
C GLU A 291 -5.91 -9.54 -14.96
N LYS A 292 -6.69 -9.72 -13.87
CA LYS A 292 -7.49 -10.95 -13.66
C LYS A 292 -8.67 -11.06 -14.61
N SER A 293 -9.26 -9.93 -15.01
CA SER A 293 -10.47 -9.91 -15.83
C SER A 293 -10.18 -10.37 -17.27
N VAL A 294 -9.07 -9.91 -17.84
CA VAL A 294 -8.60 -10.27 -19.18
C VAL A 294 -8.19 -11.74 -19.23
N GLU A 295 -7.53 -12.23 -18.18
CA GLU A 295 -7.10 -13.62 -18.08
C GLU A 295 -8.27 -14.62 -17.99
N SER A 296 -9.35 -14.26 -17.29
CA SER A 296 -10.57 -15.08 -17.21
C SER A 296 -11.32 -15.19 -18.53
N LEU A 297 -11.14 -14.23 -19.44
CA LEU A 297 -11.76 -14.21 -20.76
C LEU A 297 -11.06 -15.17 -21.72
N ILE A 298 -9.72 -15.20 -21.68
CA ILE A 298 -8.91 -16.07 -22.55
C ILE A 298 -9.12 -17.56 -22.20
N VAL A 299 -9.22 -17.89 -20.91
CA VAL A 299 -9.48 -19.27 -20.47
C VAL A 299 -10.89 -19.73 -20.86
N LYS A 300 -11.88 -18.83 -20.87
CA LYS A 300 -13.26 -19.16 -21.29
C LYS A 300 -13.43 -19.32 -22.80
N LEU A 301 -12.59 -18.71 -23.60
CA LEU A 301 -12.62 -18.84 -25.07
C LEU A 301 -11.84 -20.07 -25.57
N GLY A 302 -11.05 -20.70 -24.70
CA GLY A 302 -10.29 -21.93 -25.00
C GLY A 302 -10.92 -23.21 -24.44
N GLN A 303 -12.14 -23.14 -23.89
CA GLN A 303 -12.98 -24.28 -23.48
C GLN A 303 -14.19 -24.37 -24.40
#